data_AF-A0A0B1RYH1-F1
#
_entry.id   AF-A0A0B1RYH1-F1
#
_cell.length_a   1.000
_cell.length_b   1.000
_cell.length_c   1.000
_cell.angle_alpha   90.00
_cell.angle_beta   90.00
_cell.angle_gamma   90.00
#
_symmetry.space_group_name_H-M   'P 1'
#
loop_
_entity.id
_entity.type
_entity.pdbx_description
1 polymer ?
#
loop_
_entity_poly.entity_id
_entity_poly.type
_entity_poly.pdbx_seq_one_letter_code
_entity_poly.pdbx_strand_id
1 'polypeptide(L)'
;MTGTHTQNPVYSRLTLALLEDSGWYKPNYENAEELHWGRKLGCDFVRKSCGEWISNKIEKGELPTPFCNEIKHDGRKSLAVTRCTSQRDSLALCNLVPYKKELPVQFRNFAKIDGVSADGVKHYGGSVELADFCPYSQVL
;
A
#
# COMPACT_ATOMS: atom_id res chain seq x y z
N MET A 1 -13.08 -7.93 -2.26
CA MET A 1 -12.74 -7.92 -3.70
C MET A 1 -11.67 -6.86 -3.93
N THR A 2 -10.60 -7.18 -4.64
CA THR A 2 -9.53 -6.24 -5.05
C THR A 2 -9.46 -6.19 -6.57
N GLY A 3 -8.93 -5.10 -7.13
CA GLY A 3 -8.73 -4.96 -8.59
C GLY A 3 -7.58 -5.82 -9.16
N THR A 4 -6.89 -6.58 -8.32
CA THR A 4 -5.79 -7.48 -8.67
C THR A 4 -6.05 -8.88 -8.13
N HIS A 5 -5.53 -9.89 -8.83
CA HIS A 5 -5.50 -11.26 -8.35
C HIS A 5 -4.47 -11.40 -7.21
N THR A 6 -4.87 -12.05 -6.12
CA THR A 6 -3.99 -12.45 -5.01
C THR A 6 -4.16 -13.95 -4.77
N GLN A 7 -3.07 -14.65 -4.44
CA GLN A 7 -3.13 -16.08 -4.11
C GLN A 7 -3.87 -16.34 -2.79
N ASN A 8 -3.91 -15.33 -1.91
CA ASN A 8 -4.60 -15.38 -0.62
C ASN A 8 -5.70 -14.32 -0.63
N PRO A 9 -6.86 -14.57 -1.26
CA PRO A 9 -7.98 -13.65 -1.22
C PRO A 9 -8.56 -13.59 0.20
N VAL A 10 -9.02 -12.41 0.61
CA VAL A 10 -9.73 -12.22 1.88
C VAL A 10 -11.22 -11.91 1.60
N TYR A 11 -12.09 -12.85 1.96
CA TYR A 11 -13.54 -12.70 1.93
C TYR A 11 -14.04 -11.95 3.17
N SER A 12 -13.67 -10.67 3.22
CA SER A 12 -14.00 -9.80 4.35
C SER A 12 -15.47 -9.37 4.38
N ARG A 13 -15.86 -8.77 5.52
CA ARG A 13 -17.17 -8.13 5.68
C ARG A 13 -17.50 -7.11 4.59
N LEU A 14 -16.50 -6.44 3.99
CA LEU A 14 -16.71 -5.52 2.86
C LEU A 14 -17.20 -6.26 1.61
N THR A 15 -16.63 -7.42 1.31
CA THR A 15 -17.08 -8.26 0.19
C THR A 15 -18.49 -8.78 0.43
N LEU A 16 -18.77 -9.24 1.65
CA LEU A 16 -20.11 -9.74 2.01
C LEU A 16 -21.16 -8.63 1.94
N ALA A 17 -20.87 -7.44 2.46
CA ALA A 17 -21.77 -6.29 2.37
C ALA A 17 -22.12 -5.94 0.92
N LEU A 18 -21.13 -5.93 0.01
CA LEU A 18 -21.39 -5.71 -1.42
C LEU A 18 -22.35 -6.75 -2.01
N LEU A 19 -22.20 -8.04 -1.64
CA LEU A 19 -23.09 -9.10 -2.11
C LEU A 19 -24.49 -8.98 -1.52
N GLU A 20 -24.61 -8.56 -0.25
CA GLU A 20 -25.91 -8.29 0.38
C GLU A 20 -26.63 -7.11 -0.28
N ASP A 21 -25.92 -6.00 -0.50
CA ASP A 21 -26.46 -4.77 -1.12
C ASP A 21 -26.88 -4.98 -2.58
N SER A 22 -26.33 -5.99 -3.26
CA SER A 22 -26.79 -6.39 -4.60
C SER A 22 -28.22 -6.94 -4.62
N GLY A 23 -28.74 -7.37 -3.46
CA GLY A 23 -30.04 -8.01 -3.32
C GLY A 23 -30.10 -9.47 -3.77
N TRP A 24 -29.00 -10.03 -4.30
CA TRP A 24 -28.96 -11.42 -4.79
C TRP A 24 -28.59 -12.43 -3.71
N TYR A 25 -27.91 -11.99 -2.65
CA TYR A 25 -27.36 -12.89 -1.63
C TYR A 25 -27.71 -12.43 -0.22
N LYS A 26 -27.84 -13.39 0.69
CA LYS A 26 -27.89 -13.16 2.14
C LYS A 26 -26.68 -13.82 2.81
N PRO A 27 -25.55 -13.12 2.91
CA PRO A 27 -24.29 -13.71 3.38
C PRO A 27 -24.29 -13.95 4.89
N ASN A 28 -23.60 -15.00 5.35
CA ASN A 28 -23.32 -15.19 6.77
C ASN A 28 -22.03 -14.44 7.16
N TYR A 29 -22.18 -13.33 7.89
CA TYR A 29 -21.08 -12.51 8.37
C TYR A 29 -20.19 -13.17 9.44
N GLU A 30 -20.63 -14.28 10.06
CA GLU A 30 -19.79 -15.05 10.98
C GLU A 30 -18.63 -15.75 10.27
N ASN A 31 -18.80 -16.04 8.96
CA ASN A 31 -17.75 -16.62 8.11
C ASN A 31 -16.86 -15.56 7.47
N ALA A 32 -17.01 -14.28 7.83
CA ALA A 32 -16.21 -13.22 7.25
C ALA A 32 -14.76 -13.28 7.74
N GLU A 33 -13.82 -13.29 6.80
CA GLU A 33 -12.39 -13.26 7.13
C GLU A 33 -11.93 -11.86 7.58
N GLU A 34 -10.88 -11.82 8.40
CA GLU A 34 -10.34 -10.56 8.90
C GLU A 34 -9.46 -9.88 7.84
N LEU A 35 -9.93 -8.75 7.29
CA LEU A 35 -9.10 -7.88 6.47
C LEU A 35 -8.20 -7.01 7.36
N HIS A 36 -6.91 -7.31 7.38
CA HIS A 36 -5.94 -6.52 8.16
C HIS A 36 -5.56 -5.19 7.51
N TRP A 37 -5.59 -5.12 6.18
CA TRP A 37 -5.28 -3.89 5.46
C TRP A 37 -6.27 -2.77 5.84
N GLY A 38 -5.76 -1.64 6.33
CA GLY A 38 -6.58 -0.50 6.74
C GLY A 38 -7.32 -0.67 8.09
N ARG A 39 -7.20 -1.83 8.75
CA ARG A 39 -7.96 -2.11 9.98
C ARG A 39 -7.54 -1.21 11.12
N LYS A 40 -8.52 -0.50 11.69
CA LYS A 40 -8.34 0.43 12.83
C LYS A 40 -7.32 1.56 12.57
N LEU A 41 -7.05 1.89 11.30
CA LEU A 41 -6.16 3.01 10.94
C LEU A 41 -6.86 4.39 10.94
N GLY A 42 -8.18 4.41 11.12
CA GLY A 42 -8.96 5.64 11.27
C GLY A 42 -9.28 6.34 9.96
N CYS A 43 -9.96 7.49 10.05
CA CYS A 43 -10.43 8.24 8.88
C CYS A 43 -9.29 8.85 8.07
N ASP A 44 -8.20 9.24 8.73
CA ASP A 44 -7.04 9.85 8.09
C ASP A 44 -6.42 8.93 7.04
N PHE A 45 -6.36 7.62 7.31
CA PHE A 45 -5.86 6.62 6.35
C PHE A 45 -6.67 6.58 5.04
N VAL A 46 -7.98 6.82 5.11
CA VAL A 46 -8.89 6.73 3.95
C VAL A 46 -9.04 8.08 3.24
N ARG A 47 -8.94 9.19 3.99
CA ARG A 47 -9.24 10.53 3.47
C ARG A 47 -8.02 11.32 3.03
N LYS A 48 -6.84 11.03 3.59
CA LYS A 48 -5.60 11.74 3.28
C LYS A 48 -4.76 10.94 2.29
N SER A 49 -3.78 11.59 1.69
CA SER A 49 -2.84 10.90 0.80
C SER A 49 -1.98 9.92 1.57
N CYS A 50 -1.56 8.83 0.92
CA CYS A 50 -0.59 7.92 1.51
C CYS A 50 0.74 8.62 1.78
N GLY A 51 1.10 9.65 1.01
CA GLY A 51 2.25 10.51 1.30
C GLY A 51 2.18 11.18 2.66
N GLU A 52 1.06 11.84 2.98
CA GLU A 52 0.85 12.46 4.28
C GLU A 52 0.86 11.42 5.42
N TRP A 53 0.24 10.26 5.18
CA TRP A 53 0.28 9.15 6.14
C TRP A 53 1.72 8.68 6.41
N ILE A 54 2.50 8.43 5.36
CA ILE A 54 3.90 7.98 5.45
C ILE A 54 4.73 9.01 6.23
N SER A 55 4.63 10.30 5.87
CA SER A 55 5.35 11.38 6.55
C SER A 55 5.01 11.45 8.04
N ASN A 56 3.72 11.43 8.39
CA ASN A 56 3.26 11.50 9.78
C ASN A 56 3.78 10.33 10.62
N LYS A 57 3.79 9.11 10.05
CA LYS A 57 4.34 7.93 10.72
C LYS A 57 5.86 8.04 10.93
N ILE A 58 6.60 8.46 9.92
CA ILE A 58 8.06 8.64 10.00
C ILE A 58 8.42 9.72 11.02
N GLU A 59 7.71 10.85 11.05
CA GLU A 59 7.92 11.94 12.01
C GLU A 59 7.71 11.50 13.46
N LYS A 60 6.82 10.53 13.69
CA LYS A 60 6.59 9.90 14.99
C LYS A 60 7.59 8.78 15.34
N GLY A 61 8.53 8.47 14.45
CA GLY A 61 9.44 7.34 14.61
C GLY A 61 8.77 5.97 14.46
N GLU A 62 7.59 5.92 13.84
CA GLU A 62 6.85 4.69 13.58
C GLU A 62 7.13 4.16 12.16
N LEU A 63 6.96 2.85 11.97
CA LEU A 63 6.97 2.27 10.63
C LEU A 63 5.74 2.74 9.84
N PRO A 64 5.89 3.14 8.57
CA PRO A 64 4.78 3.66 7.76
C PRO A 64 3.82 2.56 7.27
N THR A 65 3.74 1.41 7.94
CA THR A 65 2.85 0.29 7.61
C THR A 65 1.38 0.75 7.57
N PRO A 66 0.59 0.30 6.58
CA PRO A 66 0.90 -0.72 5.56
C PRO A 66 1.65 -0.20 4.32
N PHE A 67 1.87 1.11 4.24
CA PHE A 67 2.72 1.72 3.23
C PHE A 67 4.21 1.55 3.54
N CYS A 68 5.07 2.01 2.64
CA CYS A 68 6.52 1.92 2.79
C CYS A 68 7.25 3.01 2.01
N ASN A 69 8.52 3.26 2.34
CA ASN A 69 9.36 4.30 1.73
C ASN A 69 10.75 3.78 1.29
N GLU A 70 10.94 2.46 1.25
CA GLU A 70 12.21 1.82 0.85
C GLU A 70 12.23 1.57 -0.66
N ILE A 71 13.29 2.01 -1.34
CA ILE A 71 13.39 1.84 -2.79
C ILE A 71 13.63 0.36 -3.13
N LYS A 72 12.81 -0.21 -4.01
CA LYS A 72 12.95 -1.60 -4.49
C LYS A 72 14.18 -1.78 -5.37
N HIS A 73 14.40 -0.85 -6.30
CA HIS A 73 15.55 -0.81 -7.20
C HIS A 73 15.77 0.61 -7.74
N ASP A 74 16.98 0.94 -8.15
CA ASP A 74 17.30 2.22 -8.81
C ASP A 74 17.17 2.17 -10.35
N GLY A 75 16.73 1.02 -10.88
CA GLY A 75 16.63 0.76 -12.33
C GLY A 75 17.85 0.04 -12.91
N ARG A 76 18.90 -0.18 -12.10
CA ARG A 76 20.09 -0.95 -12.45
C ARG A 76 20.33 -2.11 -11.49
N LYS A 77 20.14 -1.87 -10.19
CA LYS A 77 20.38 -2.84 -9.12
C LYS A 77 19.17 -2.94 -8.18
N SER A 78 18.94 -4.15 -7.67
CA SER A 78 18.00 -4.38 -6.58
C SER A 78 18.53 -3.74 -5.29
N LEU A 79 17.67 -2.94 -4.66
CA LEU A 79 17.87 -2.34 -3.33
C LEU A 79 16.82 -2.86 -2.34
N ALA A 80 16.01 -3.85 -2.77
CA ALA A 80 14.87 -4.34 -2.03
C ALA A 80 15.30 -4.92 -0.68
N VAL A 81 14.72 -4.37 0.39
CA VAL A 81 14.81 -4.91 1.74
C VAL A 81 13.58 -5.78 1.97
N THR A 82 13.83 -7.02 2.36
CA THR A 82 12.76 -7.96 2.71
C THR A 82 12.43 -7.85 4.19
N ARG A 83 11.14 -7.70 4.51
CA ARG A 83 10.63 -7.65 5.88
C ARG A 83 9.49 -8.66 6.05
N CYS A 84 9.21 -9.07 7.27
CA CYS A 84 8.00 -9.86 7.53
C CYS A 84 6.74 -9.01 7.39
N THR A 85 5.64 -9.62 6.93
CA THR A 85 4.30 -9.03 7.03
C THR A 85 3.93 -8.73 8.48
N SER A 86 2.93 -7.87 8.70
CA SER A 86 2.42 -7.61 10.06
C SER A 86 1.89 -8.87 10.75
N GLN A 87 1.41 -9.84 9.98
CA GLN A 87 0.95 -11.14 10.46
C GLN A 87 2.10 -12.13 10.72
N ARG A 88 3.31 -11.83 10.23
CA ARG A 88 4.50 -12.71 10.28
C ARG A 88 4.30 -14.07 9.60
N ASP A 89 3.39 -14.14 8.65
CA ASP A 89 3.05 -15.33 7.88
C ASP A 89 3.74 -15.35 6.51
N SER A 90 4.35 -14.25 6.08
CA SER A 90 5.01 -14.14 4.79
C SER A 90 6.11 -13.07 4.81
N LEU A 91 6.96 -13.12 3.79
CA LEU A 91 7.93 -12.08 3.48
C LEU A 91 7.30 -11.05 2.53
N ALA A 92 7.67 -9.79 2.69
CA ALA A 92 7.21 -8.69 1.87
C ALA A 92 8.37 -7.76 1.53
N LEU A 93 8.25 -7.07 0.40
CA LEU A 93 9.15 -5.99 -0.02
C LEU A 93 8.36 -4.72 -0.31
N CYS A 94 9.02 -3.57 -0.19
CA CYS A 94 8.41 -2.32 -0.62
C CYS A 94 8.35 -2.26 -2.15
N ASN A 95 7.19 -1.92 -2.72
CA ASN A 95 7.02 -1.83 -4.18
C ASN A 95 7.29 -0.41 -4.74
N LEU A 96 8.11 0.39 -4.05
CA LEU A 96 8.52 1.73 -4.50
C LEU A 96 9.58 1.64 -5.60
N VAL A 97 9.29 2.20 -6.77
CA VAL A 97 10.14 2.11 -7.96
C VAL A 97 10.31 3.47 -8.64
N PRO A 98 11.42 3.67 -9.39
CA PRO A 98 11.61 4.84 -10.24
C PRO A 98 10.85 4.71 -11.56
N TYR A 99 10.31 5.85 -12.04
CA TYR A 99 9.64 6.03 -13.31
C TYR A 99 10.45 6.93 -14.25
N LYS A 100 10.41 6.64 -15.56
CA LYS A 100 11.08 7.47 -16.58
C LYS A 100 10.44 8.85 -16.74
N LYS A 101 9.12 8.92 -16.59
CA LYS A 101 8.34 10.16 -16.64
C LYS A 101 8.02 10.61 -15.22
N GLU A 102 7.82 11.90 -15.04
CA GLU A 102 7.31 12.42 -13.78
C GLU A 102 5.92 11.85 -13.51
N LEU A 103 5.65 11.49 -12.26
CA LEU A 103 4.30 11.11 -11.85
C LEU A 103 3.37 12.35 -11.90
N PRO A 104 2.07 12.16 -12.16
CA PRO A 104 1.08 13.22 -11.98
C PRO A 104 1.14 13.83 -10.59
N VAL A 105 0.87 15.13 -10.45
CA VAL A 105 1.07 15.87 -9.19
C VAL A 105 0.30 15.23 -8.02
N GLN A 106 -0.90 14.72 -8.27
CA GLN A 106 -1.74 14.05 -7.27
C GLN A 106 -1.13 12.73 -6.72
N PHE A 107 -0.18 12.13 -7.44
CA PHE A 107 0.47 10.87 -7.07
C PHE A 107 1.92 11.06 -6.60
N ARG A 108 2.38 12.30 -6.48
CA ARG A 108 3.70 12.64 -5.92
C ARG A 108 3.64 12.62 -4.40
N ASN A 109 3.79 11.42 -3.83
CA ASN A 109 3.57 11.16 -2.41
C ASN A 109 4.74 11.55 -1.48
N PHE A 110 5.90 11.89 -2.02
CA PHE A 110 7.12 12.06 -1.24
C PHE A 110 7.69 13.47 -1.36
N ALA A 111 8.08 14.06 -0.23
CA ALA A 111 8.93 15.25 -0.19
C ALA A 111 10.43 14.90 -0.16
N LYS A 112 10.76 13.74 0.41
CA LYS A 112 12.12 13.23 0.53
C LYS A 112 12.11 11.70 0.48
N ILE A 113 13.08 11.13 -0.24
CA ILE A 113 13.41 9.72 -0.22
C ILE A 113 14.92 9.62 -0.02
N ASP A 114 15.37 8.76 0.89
CA ASP A 114 16.79 8.60 1.17
C ASP A 114 17.54 8.08 -0.07
N GLY A 115 18.64 8.75 -0.42
CA GLY A 115 19.43 8.44 -1.62
C GLY A 115 18.88 9.03 -2.94
N VAL A 116 17.78 9.80 -2.91
CA VAL A 116 17.20 10.46 -4.09
C VAL A 116 17.29 11.98 -3.92
N SER A 117 17.64 12.69 -4.99
CA SER A 117 17.64 14.16 -4.99
C SER A 117 16.22 14.72 -4.85
N ALA A 118 16.07 15.92 -4.29
CA ALA A 118 14.75 16.52 -4.07
C ALA A 118 13.91 16.62 -5.37
N ASP A 119 14.54 17.00 -6.49
CA ASP A 119 13.87 17.01 -7.80
C ASP A 119 13.58 15.59 -8.32
N GLY A 120 14.44 14.62 -8.01
CA GLY A 120 14.25 13.23 -8.46
C GLY A 120 13.03 12.55 -7.84
N VAL A 121 12.58 12.98 -6.66
CA VAL A 121 11.46 12.35 -5.93
C VAL A 121 10.16 12.32 -6.74
N LYS A 122 9.93 13.29 -7.64
CA LYS A 122 8.75 13.34 -8.53
C LYS A 122 8.64 12.15 -9.50
N HIS A 123 9.71 11.36 -9.63
CA HIS A 123 9.78 10.16 -10.44
C HIS A 123 9.57 8.87 -9.64
N TYR A 124 9.29 8.92 -8.33
CA TYR A 124 9.17 7.72 -7.51
C TYR A 124 7.74 7.52 -7.01
N GLY A 125 7.26 6.28 -7.11
CA GLY A 125 5.96 5.85 -6.59
C GLY A 125 5.85 4.33 -6.50
N GLY A 126 4.75 3.86 -5.94
CA GLY A 126 4.38 2.44 -5.94
C GLY A 126 4.23 1.91 -7.36
N SER A 127 4.58 0.65 -7.58
CA SER A 127 4.53 0.01 -8.91
C SER A 127 3.12 -0.42 -9.35
N VAL A 128 2.10 -0.20 -8.51
CA VAL A 128 0.72 -0.63 -8.76
C VAL A 128 -0.16 0.60 -8.92
N GLU A 129 -0.61 0.87 -10.15
CA GLU A 129 -1.44 2.02 -10.50
C GLU A 129 -2.80 2.01 -9.79
N LEU A 130 -3.41 0.83 -9.60
CA LEU A 130 -4.66 0.66 -8.85
C LEU A 130 -4.57 1.03 -7.37
N ALA A 131 -3.35 1.24 -6.86
CA ALA A 131 -3.10 1.72 -5.51
C ALA A 131 -2.71 3.21 -5.51
N ASP A 132 -3.10 3.99 -6.53
CA ASP A 132 -2.82 5.43 -6.65
C ASP A 132 -1.31 5.77 -6.57
N PHE A 133 -0.47 4.86 -7.09
CA PHE A 133 0.99 4.91 -6.95
C PHE A 133 1.47 5.05 -5.49
N CYS A 134 0.65 4.66 -4.52
CA CYS A 134 1.05 4.53 -3.13
C CYS A 134 1.93 3.29 -2.97
N PRO A 135 3.17 3.45 -2.48
CA PRO A 135 4.02 2.30 -2.21
C PRO A 135 3.61 1.60 -0.92
N TYR A 136 3.54 0.28 -0.98
CA TYR A 136 3.16 -0.58 0.12
C TYR A 136 4.00 -1.85 0.20
N SER A 137 3.96 -2.49 1.37
CA SER A 137 4.61 -3.78 1.58
C SER A 137 3.87 -4.86 0.79
N GLN A 138 4.43 -5.25 -0.34
CA GLN A 138 3.90 -6.29 -1.21
C GLN A 138 4.48 -7.65 -0.82
N VAL A 139 3.58 -8.60 -0.54
CA VAL A 139 3.93 -9.99 -0.21
C VAL A 139 4.59 -10.67 -1.40
N LEU A 140 5.62 -11.48 -1.11
CA LEU A 140 6.37 -12.29 -2.08
C LEU A 140 5.70 -13.65 -2.36
#